data_AF-A0AAE0G4I6-F1
#
_entry.id   AF-A0AAE0G4I6-F1
#
_cell.length_a   1.000
_cell.length_b   1.000
_cell.length_c   1.000
_cell.angle_alpha   90.00
_cell.angle_beta   90.00
_cell.angle_gamma   90.00
#
_symmetry.space_group_name_H-M   'P 1'
#
loop_
_entity.id
_entity.type
_entity.pdbx_description
1 polymer ?
#
loop_
_entity_poly.entity_id
_entity_poly.type
_entity_poly.pdbx_seq_one_letter_code
_entity_poly.pdbx_strand_id
1 'polypeptide(L)'
;MLNGGSSGRPGSPPGSPGNGLDWNFSQVFGERAPGEEVQEADIISAVEFDRTGQHLATGDRGGRVVLFEMVSGSNTDPDRKDSSTRRGVEYRYLTEFQSHEPEFDYLKSLEIEEKINKIRWCQGSNGAHMLLSTNDKTIKLWKVHEKKVKCVSSYNIDPQPGYAPFREDLSVNLFCFP
;
A
#
# COMPACT_ATOMS: atom_id res chain seq x y z
N MET A 1 3.81 -45.03 -27.15
CA MET A 1 4.61 -44.28 -26.16
C MET A 1 5.34 -43.18 -26.91
N LEU A 2 4.78 -41.96 -26.92
CA LEU A 2 5.40 -40.80 -27.56
C LEU A 2 5.82 -39.84 -26.45
N ASN A 3 7.14 -39.73 -26.25
CA ASN A 3 7.78 -38.72 -25.42
C ASN A 3 7.76 -37.39 -26.16
N GLY A 4 7.21 -36.34 -25.54
CA GLY A 4 7.13 -35.01 -26.11
C GLY A 4 7.52 -33.93 -25.10
N GLY A 5 8.68 -33.31 -25.34
CA GLY A 5 8.92 -31.89 -25.15
C GLY A 5 9.00 -31.33 -23.72
N SER A 6 10.18 -31.39 -23.13
CA SER A 6 10.59 -30.42 -22.11
C SER A 6 10.72 -29.03 -22.75
N SER A 7 9.79 -28.12 -22.48
CA SER A 7 9.93 -26.71 -22.82
C SER A 7 10.95 -26.06 -21.90
N GLY A 8 12.18 -25.91 -22.42
CA GLY A 8 13.25 -25.18 -21.78
C GLY A 8 12.86 -23.72 -21.57
N ARG A 9 13.16 -23.21 -20.37
CA ARG A 9 13.16 -21.76 -20.08
C ARG A 9 14.15 -21.07 -21.04
N PRO A 10 13.83 -19.92 -21.63
CA PRO A 10 14.82 -19.17 -22.40
C PRO A 10 15.91 -18.69 -21.43
N GLY A 11 17.14 -19.17 -21.67
CA GLY A 11 18.32 -18.78 -20.92
C GLY A 11 18.65 -17.31 -21.16
N SER A 12 19.02 -16.62 -20.09
CA SER A 12 19.57 -15.26 -20.13
C SER A 12 20.84 -15.23 -20.99
N PRO A 13 21.07 -14.19 -21.81
CA PRO A 13 22.28 -14.10 -22.62
C PRO A 13 23.52 -13.97 -21.72
N PRO A 14 24.65 -14.61 -22.08
CA PRO A 14 25.87 -14.53 -21.29
C PRO A 14 26.64 -13.26 -21.66
N GLY A 15 27.01 -12.46 -20.66
CA GLY A 15 28.10 -11.50 -20.78
C GLY A 15 27.75 -10.05 -20.51
N SER A 16 27.91 -9.63 -19.26
CA SER A 16 28.50 -8.33 -18.90
C SER A 16 29.04 -8.41 -17.47
N PRO A 17 30.36 -8.23 -17.24
CA PRO A 17 30.91 -8.11 -15.90
C PRO A 17 30.70 -6.66 -15.45
N GLY A 18 29.53 -6.39 -14.89
CA GLY A 18 29.22 -5.14 -14.22
C GLY A 18 28.38 -5.46 -13.00
N ASN A 19 28.55 -4.73 -11.92
CA ASN A 19 27.71 -4.81 -10.72
C ASN A 19 26.25 -4.44 -11.06
N GLY A 20 25.55 -5.30 -11.79
CA GLY A 20 24.16 -5.15 -12.16
C GLY A 20 23.30 -5.67 -11.02
N LEU A 21 22.32 -4.86 -10.61
CA LEU A 21 21.27 -5.29 -9.71
C LEU A 21 20.52 -6.47 -10.35
N ASP A 22 20.39 -7.59 -9.63
CA ASP A 22 19.60 -8.73 -10.06
C ASP A 22 18.12 -8.51 -9.68
N TRP A 23 17.36 -7.98 -10.63
CA TRP A 23 15.94 -7.69 -10.44
C TRP A 23 15.13 -8.99 -10.47
N ASN A 24 14.43 -9.27 -9.37
CA ASN A 24 13.57 -10.41 -9.22
C ASN A 24 12.14 -9.93 -8.91
N PHE A 25 11.14 -10.61 -9.48
CA PHE A 25 9.75 -10.37 -9.10
C PHE A 25 9.51 -10.81 -7.65
N SER A 26 8.92 -9.94 -6.84
CA SER A 26 8.64 -10.22 -5.42
C SER A 26 7.14 -10.25 -5.10
N GLN A 27 6.41 -9.20 -5.49
CA GLN A 27 5.03 -9.01 -5.06
C GLN A 27 4.20 -8.26 -6.09
N VAL A 28 2.89 -8.54 -6.12
CA VAL A 28 1.87 -7.84 -6.90
C VAL A 28 0.66 -7.54 -6.02
N PHE A 29 0.03 -6.39 -6.25
CA PHE A 29 -1.24 -5.98 -5.64
C PHE A 29 -2.26 -5.65 -6.73
N GLY A 30 -3.54 -5.83 -6.44
CA GLY A 30 -4.62 -5.51 -7.38
C GLY A 30 -4.76 -6.52 -8.52
N GLU A 31 -4.56 -7.81 -8.23
CA GLU A 31 -4.83 -8.86 -9.23
C GLU A 31 -6.28 -8.78 -9.71
N ARG A 32 -6.45 -8.82 -11.03
CA ARG A 32 -7.74 -8.69 -11.69
C ARG A 32 -8.30 -10.02 -12.11
N ALA A 33 -9.63 -10.11 -12.13
CA ALA A 33 -10.28 -11.24 -12.78
C ALA A 33 -10.05 -11.17 -14.31
N PRO A 34 -9.90 -12.31 -15.00
CA PRO A 34 -9.82 -12.33 -16.46
C PRO A 34 -11.05 -11.65 -17.09
N GLY A 35 -10.83 -10.64 -17.92
CA GLY A 35 -11.90 -9.88 -18.59
C GLY A 35 -12.38 -8.63 -17.85
N GLU A 36 -11.80 -8.31 -16.69
CA GLU A 36 -12.06 -7.05 -15.98
C GLU A 36 -11.24 -5.89 -16.57
N GLU A 37 -11.92 -4.81 -16.97
CA GLU A 37 -11.26 -3.60 -17.46
C GLU A 37 -10.63 -2.79 -16.32
N VAL A 38 -9.54 -2.08 -16.61
CA VAL A 38 -8.94 -1.14 -15.65
C VAL A 38 -9.95 -0.03 -15.38
N GLN A 39 -10.39 0.16 -14.14
CA GLN A 39 -11.10 1.40 -13.81
C GLN A 39 -10.10 2.55 -13.77
N GLU A 40 -10.44 3.67 -14.40
CA GLU A 40 -9.55 4.83 -14.45
C GLU A 40 -9.20 5.34 -13.04
N ALA A 41 -10.18 5.32 -12.12
CA ALA A 41 -10.01 5.67 -10.72
C ALA A 41 -8.94 4.82 -10.00
N ASP A 42 -8.77 3.55 -10.39
CA ASP A 42 -7.81 2.61 -9.79
C ASP A 42 -6.38 2.74 -10.37
N ILE A 43 -6.16 3.62 -11.34
CA ILE A 43 -4.82 3.84 -11.90
C ILE A 43 -3.96 4.56 -10.86
N ILE A 44 -2.92 3.89 -10.38
CA ILE A 44 -1.93 4.47 -9.48
C ILE A 44 -1.23 5.65 -10.16
N SER A 45 -1.30 6.81 -9.52
CA SER A 45 -0.83 8.11 -10.01
C SER A 45 0.40 8.60 -9.24
N ALA A 46 0.56 8.19 -7.97
CA ALA A 46 1.68 8.54 -7.12
C ALA A 46 2.13 7.35 -6.26
N VAL A 47 3.44 7.21 -6.04
CA VAL A 47 4.02 6.18 -5.18
C VAL A 47 5.20 6.78 -4.42
N GLU A 48 5.25 6.60 -3.11
CA GLU A 48 6.36 7.08 -2.29
C GLU A 48 6.66 6.18 -1.10
N PHE A 49 7.94 5.80 -0.97
CA PHE A 49 8.46 5.18 0.25
C PHE A 49 8.78 6.24 1.29
N ASP A 50 8.58 5.91 2.56
CA ASP A 50 9.12 6.73 3.64
C ASP A 50 10.65 6.68 3.64
N ARG A 51 11.29 7.55 4.43
CA ARG A 51 12.76 7.63 4.48
C ARG A 51 13.41 6.32 4.91
N THR A 52 12.73 5.50 5.71
CA THR A 52 13.27 4.22 6.20
C THR A 52 13.01 3.06 5.25
N GLY A 53 12.08 3.22 4.30
CA GLY A 53 11.55 2.15 3.46
C GLY A 53 10.60 1.21 4.19
N GLN A 54 10.29 1.42 5.46
CA GLN A 54 9.35 0.57 6.20
C GLN A 54 7.90 0.80 5.76
N HIS A 55 7.59 1.95 5.15
CA HIS A 55 6.23 2.30 4.74
C HIS A 55 6.23 2.72 3.28
N LEU A 56 5.19 2.30 2.56
CA LEU A 56 4.94 2.64 1.17
C LEU A 56 3.55 3.27 1.09
N ALA A 57 3.46 4.46 0.50
CA ALA A 57 2.18 5.09 0.18
C ALA A 57 1.97 5.05 -1.33
N THR A 58 0.75 4.73 -1.74
CA THR A 58 0.29 4.86 -3.12
C THR A 58 -0.93 5.78 -3.17
N GLY A 59 -1.03 6.59 -4.21
CA GLY A 59 -2.21 7.37 -4.52
C GLY A 59 -2.68 7.04 -5.93
N ASP A 60 -3.98 7.14 -6.17
CA ASP A 60 -4.58 6.84 -7.47
C ASP A 60 -5.30 8.04 -8.09
N ARG A 61 -5.96 7.82 -9.23
CA ARG A 61 -6.74 8.86 -9.91
C ARG A 61 -8.08 9.11 -9.23
N GLY A 62 -8.61 8.13 -8.50
CA GLY A 62 -9.84 8.25 -7.70
C GLY A 62 -9.63 8.87 -6.33
N GLY A 63 -8.52 9.59 -6.11
CA GLY A 63 -8.28 10.36 -4.89
C GLY A 63 -8.03 9.56 -3.62
N ARG A 64 -7.83 8.24 -3.70
CA ARG A 64 -7.51 7.40 -2.54
C ARG A 64 -6.02 7.40 -2.27
N VAL A 65 -5.67 7.29 -0.99
CA VAL A 65 -4.31 7.01 -0.54
C VAL A 65 -4.32 5.67 0.20
N VAL A 66 -3.48 4.75 -0.25
CA VAL A 66 -3.29 3.43 0.36
C VAL A 66 -1.89 3.36 0.97
N LEU A 67 -1.81 2.94 2.22
CA LEU A 67 -0.57 2.74 2.95
C LEU A 67 -0.29 1.26 3.09
N PHE A 68 0.99 0.92 2.95
CA PHE A 68 1.52 -0.40 3.19
C PHE A 68 2.69 -0.31 4.16
N GLU A 69 2.86 -1.36 4.96
CA GLU A 69 3.97 -1.53 5.88
C GLU A 69 4.85 -2.71 5.43
N MET A 70 6.15 -2.60 5.65
CA MET A 70 7.10 -3.66 5.36
C MET A 70 6.97 -4.77 6.39
N VAL A 71 6.67 -5.99 5.92
CA VAL A 71 6.78 -7.21 6.70
C VAL A 71 8.11 -7.85 6.33
N SER A 72 9.21 -7.37 6.93
CA SER A 72 10.48 -8.11 6.87
C SER A 72 10.24 -9.46 7.54
N GLY A 73 10.44 -10.57 6.82
CA GLY A 73 10.18 -11.92 7.28
C GLY A 73 10.74 -12.16 8.69
N SER A 74 9.90 -11.94 9.69
CA SER A 74 10.28 -12.08 11.08
C SER A 74 10.58 -13.55 11.32
N ASN A 75 11.63 -13.81 12.09
CA ASN A 75 12.05 -15.14 12.50
C ASN A 75 11.02 -15.78 13.46
N THR A 76 9.82 -16.10 13.00
CA THR A 76 8.79 -16.77 13.81
C THR A 76 8.56 -18.23 13.44
N ASP A 77 9.30 -18.78 12.46
CA ASP A 77 9.31 -20.22 12.17
C ASP A 77 10.71 -20.80 12.39
N PRO A 78 11.01 -21.39 13.56
CA PRO A 78 12.32 -22.00 13.84
C PRO A 78 12.57 -23.30 13.05
N ASP A 79 11.56 -23.86 12.37
CA ASP A 79 11.63 -25.19 11.71
C ASP A 79 11.98 -25.17 10.21
N ARG A 80 12.14 -24.00 9.57
CA ARG A 80 12.55 -23.91 8.16
C ARG A 80 14.04 -23.59 8.03
N LYS A 81 14.86 -24.60 8.29
CA LYS A 81 16.33 -24.51 8.35
C LYS A 81 17.04 -24.66 6.99
N ASP A 82 16.40 -24.28 5.89
CA ASP A 82 17.03 -24.34 4.57
C ASP A 82 16.53 -23.24 3.61
N SER A 83 17.25 -22.11 3.58
CA SER A 83 17.24 -21.01 2.56
C SER A 83 17.52 -19.62 3.18
N SER A 84 18.62 -19.48 3.90
CA SER A 84 19.02 -18.24 4.59
C SER A 84 19.51 -17.09 3.66
N THR A 85 19.20 -17.08 2.37
CA THR A 85 19.77 -16.11 1.41
C THR A 85 18.75 -15.31 0.59
N ARG A 86 17.43 -15.55 0.72
CA ARG A 86 16.41 -14.86 -0.09
C ARG A 86 15.06 -14.64 0.61
N ARG A 87 15.04 -14.24 1.88
CA ARG A 87 13.78 -13.70 2.43
C ARG A 87 13.57 -12.31 1.83
N GLY A 88 12.65 -12.23 0.87
CA GLY A 88 12.31 -10.99 0.15
C GLY A 88 11.69 -9.96 1.09
N VAL A 89 11.81 -8.69 0.71
CA VAL A 89 11.05 -7.59 1.32
C VAL A 89 9.64 -7.67 0.77
N GLU A 90 8.67 -7.91 1.65
CA GLU A 90 7.25 -7.90 1.32
C GLU A 90 6.57 -6.74 2.04
N TYR A 91 5.58 -6.16 1.39
CA TYR A 91 4.72 -5.13 1.97
C TYR A 91 3.34 -5.71 2.25
N ARG A 92 2.70 -5.24 3.30
CA ARG A 92 1.33 -5.62 3.67
C ARG A 92 0.47 -4.38 3.68
N TYR A 93 -0.78 -4.52 3.23
CA TYR A 93 -1.78 -3.47 3.35
C TYR A 93 -1.92 -3.04 4.81
N LEU A 94 -1.75 -1.75 5.06
CA LEU A 94 -1.90 -1.13 6.37
C LEU A 94 -3.29 -0.47 6.50
N THR A 95 -3.58 0.49 5.62
CA THR A 95 -4.87 1.21 5.61
C THR A 95 -5.06 1.96 4.29
N GLU A 96 -6.29 2.39 4.03
CA GLU A 96 -6.65 3.27 2.94
C GLU A 96 -7.58 4.37 3.43
N PHE A 97 -7.56 5.51 2.76
CA PHE A 97 -8.50 6.59 2.99
C PHE A 97 -8.71 7.45 1.75
N GLN A 98 -9.89 8.04 1.64
CA GLN A 98 -10.23 9.00 0.60
C GLN A 98 -9.57 10.35 0.91
N SER A 99 -8.61 10.76 0.08
CA SER A 99 -7.87 11.99 0.29
C SER A 99 -8.53 13.19 -0.38
N HIS A 100 -8.91 13.08 -1.64
CA HIS A 100 -9.60 14.13 -2.38
C HIS A 100 -10.89 13.60 -2.98
N GLU A 101 -11.85 14.48 -3.19
CA GLU A 101 -13.13 14.18 -3.85
C GLU A 101 -13.22 15.10 -5.07
N PRO A 102 -14.03 14.78 -6.09
CA PRO A 102 -14.24 15.66 -7.22
C PRO A 102 -14.87 16.97 -6.74
N GLU A 103 -14.33 18.09 -7.17
CA GLU A 103 -14.84 19.42 -6.83
C GLU A 103 -15.10 20.23 -8.11
N PHE A 104 -15.97 21.25 -8.04
CA PHE A 104 -16.23 22.14 -9.17
C PHE A 104 -16.13 23.61 -8.76
N ASP A 105 -15.26 24.36 -9.43
CA ASP A 105 -15.15 25.81 -9.28
C ASP A 105 -16.18 26.49 -10.20
N TYR A 106 -17.30 26.94 -9.63
CA TYR A 106 -18.37 27.60 -10.39
C TYR A 106 -17.97 28.94 -11.00
N LEU A 107 -17.06 29.68 -10.37
CA LEU A 107 -16.65 30.99 -10.86
C LEU A 107 -15.73 30.86 -12.08
N LYS A 108 -14.91 29.82 -12.11
CA LYS A 108 -14.01 29.53 -13.23
C LYS A 108 -14.57 28.50 -14.20
N SER A 109 -15.70 27.87 -13.88
CA SER A 109 -16.28 26.74 -14.61
C SER A 109 -15.24 25.64 -14.84
N LEU A 110 -14.52 25.28 -13.78
CA LEU A 110 -13.40 24.34 -13.82
C LEU A 110 -13.69 23.15 -12.91
N GLU A 111 -13.64 21.95 -13.48
CA GLU A 111 -13.63 20.71 -12.73
C GLU A 111 -12.27 20.49 -12.07
N ILE A 112 -12.29 20.10 -10.80
CA ILE A 112 -11.12 19.79 -10.01
C ILE A 112 -11.14 18.29 -9.79
N GLU A 113 -10.19 17.61 -10.42
CA GLU A 113 -10.03 16.18 -10.26
C GLU A 113 -9.62 15.82 -8.82
N GLU A 114 -10.12 14.68 -8.37
CA GLU A 114 -9.71 14.05 -7.10
C GLU A 114 -8.33 13.40 -7.18
N LYS A 115 -7.78 13.27 -8.40
CA LYS A 115 -6.50 12.61 -8.66
C LYS A 115 -5.38 13.09 -7.72
N ILE A 116 -4.70 12.11 -7.13
CA ILE A 116 -3.48 12.36 -6.37
C ILE A 116 -2.34 12.70 -7.32
N ASN A 117 -1.79 13.91 -7.22
CA ASN A 117 -0.66 14.33 -8.03
C ASN A 117 0.69 13.92 -7.42
N LYS A 118 0.82 14.06 -6.09
CA LYS A 118 2.03 13.73 -5.33
C LYS A 118 1.66 13.33 -3.91
N ILE A 119 2.46 12.43 -3.34
CA ILE A 119 2.49 12.11 -1.91
C ILE A 119 3.88 12.44 -1.37
N ARG A 120 3.99 12.95 -0.15
CA ARG A 120 5.27 13.13 0.55
C ARG A 120 5.14 12.71 2.00
N TRP A 121 5.99 11.78 2.44
CA TRP A 121 6.08 11.46 3.86
C TRP A 121 6.71 12.62 4.64
N CYS A 122 6.13 12.94 5.79
CA CYS A 122 6.69 13.86 6.75
C CYS A 122 7.32 13.07 7.91
N GLN A 123 8.29 13.66 8.60
CA GLN A 123 8.80 13.06 9.83
C GLN A 123 7.69 13.10 10.89
N GLY A 124 7.15 11.92 11.21
CA GLY A 124 6.18 11.77 12.26
C GLY A 124 6.77 12.05 13.64
N SER A 125 5.97 12.66 14.51
CA SER A 125 6.22 12.70 15.95
C SER A 125 5.30 11.71 16.66
N ASN A 126 5.77 11.09 17.75
CA ASN A 126 4.95 10.26 18.66
C ASN A 126 4.32 9.01 18.02
N GLY A 127 5.03 8.34 17.12
CA GLY A 127 4.55 7.09 16.51
C GLY A 127 3.39 7.26 15.52
N ALA A 128 3.07 8.49 15.12
CA ALA A 128 2.09 8.74 14.06
C ALA A 128 2.77 8.82 12.69
N HIS A 129 2.11 8.24 11.70
CA HIS A 129 2.45 8.39 10.29
C HIS A 129 1.90 9.71 9.77
N MET A 130 2.75 10.54 9.19
CA MET A 130 2.35 11.83 8.64
C MET A 130 2.74 11.90 7.17
N LEU A 131 1.81 12.29 6.31
CA LEU A 131 2.08 12.47 4.88
C LEU A 131 1.24 13.59 4.29
N LEU A 132 1.80 14.28 3.31
CA LEU A 132 1.11 15.25 2.48
C LEU A 132 0.60 14.55 1.21
N SER A 133 -0.62 14.86 0.81
CA SER A 133 -1.15 14.55 -0.52
C SER A 133 -1.58 15.85 -1.20
N THR A 134 -1.50 15.88 -2.53
CA THR A 134 -1.82 17.08 -3.31
C THR A 134 -2.68 16.73 -4.51
N ASN A 135 -3.67 17.58 -4.83
CA ASN A 135 -4.29 17.63 -6.15
C ASN A 135 -4.00 19.00 -6.82
N ASP A 136 -4.78 19.41 -7.81
CA ASP A 136 -4.54 20.66 -8.55
C ASP A 136 -4.81 21.94 -7.75
N LYS A 137 -5.50 21.83 -6.62
CA LYS A 137 -5.97 22.98 -5.84
C LYS A 137 -5.55 22.97 -4.39
N THR A 138 -5.37 21.80 -3.81
CA THR A 138 -5.23 21.63 -2.36
C THR A 138 -4.06 20.74 -2.02
N ILE A 139 -3.45 21.03 -0.88
CA ILE A 139 -2.48 20.18 -0.21
C ILE A 139 -3.09 19.81 1.13
N LYS A 140 -3.20 18.51 1.40
CA LYS A 140 -3.75 17.98 2.65
C LYS A 140 -2.66 17.29 3.45
N LEU A 141 -2.61 17.53 4.76
CA LEU A 141 -1.75 16.79 5.68
C LEU A 141 -2.58 15.75 6.41
N TRP A 142 -2.17 14.50 6.26
CA TRP A 142 -2.79 13.36 6.91
C TRP A 142 -1.93 12.92 8.08
N LYS A 143 -2.59 12.67 9.21
CA LYS A 143 -1.98 12.03 10.38
C LYS A 143 -2.71 10.73 10.66
N VAL A 144 -2.03 9.63 10.36
CA VAL A 144 -2.51 8.27 10.61
C VAL A 144 -1.85 7.76 11.89
N HIS A 145 -2.65 7.26 12.82
CA HIS A 145 -2.13 6.70 14.07
C HIS A 145 -2.95 5.49 14.50
N GLU A 146 -2.29 4.56 15.19
CA GLU A 146 -2.97 3.47 15.86
C GLU A 146 -3.86 4.01 16.97
N LYS A 147 -5.11 3.55 16.99
CA LYS A 147 -6.03 3.80 18.09
C LYS A 147 -6.45 2.46 18.67
N LYS A 148 -6.00 2.16 19.88
CA LYS A 148 -6.53 1.04 20.67
C LYS A 148 -7.96 1.35 21.08
N VAL A 149 -8.92 1.03 20.22
CA VAL A 149 -10.33 1.12 20.56
C VAL A 149 -10.64 -0.04 21.51
N LYS A 150 -10.86 0.27 22.80
CA LYS A 150 -11.59 -0.67 23.66
C LYS A 150 -13.01 -0.72 23.10
N CYS A 151 -13.38 -1.84 22.48
CA CYS A 151 -14.76 -2.09 22.13
C CYS A 151 -15.61 -2.03 23.41
N VAL A 152 -16.40 -0.97 23.57
CA VAL A 152 -17.44 -0.88 24.61
C VAL A 152 -18.77 -1.05 23.90
N SER A 153 -19.02 -2.26 23.39
CA SER A 153 -20.34 -2.68 22.95
C SER A 153 -20.58 -4.13 23.35
N SER A 154 -20.71 -4.38 24.65
CA SER A 154 -21.43 -5.56 25.14
C SER A 154 -22.89 -5.16 25.36
N TYR A 155 -23.64 -4.98 24.28
CA TYR A 155 -25.09 -5.16 24.33
C TYR A 155 -25.38 -6.58 23.83
N ASN A 156 -25.38 -7.51 24.79
CA ASN A 156 -26.09 -8.80 24.79
C ASN A 156 -25.86 -9.77 23.61
N ILE A 157 -24.62 -10.12 23.28
CA ILE A 157 -24.34 -11.38 22.56
C ILE A 157 -23.19 -12.08 23.26
N ASP A 158 -23.44 -13.29 23.77
CA ASP A 158 -22.41 -14.13 24.37
C ASP A 158 -21.28 -14.39 23.35
N PRO A 159 -20.00 -14.29 23.78
CA PRO A 159 -18.88 -14.49 22.87
C PRO A 159 -18.79 -15.94 22.42
N GLN A 160 -18.91 -16.17 21.11
CA GLN A 160 -18.64 -17.47 20.49
C GLN A 160 -17.12 -17.76 20.52
N PRO A 161 -16.69 -18.94 21.00
CA PRO A 161 -15.27 -19.31 21.01
C PRO A 161 -14.80 -19.58 19.58
N GLY A 162 -13.95 -18.70 19.03
CA GLY A 162 -13.34 -18.88 17.70
C GLY A 162 -13.09 -17.60 16.92
N TYR A 163 -13.67 -16.47 17.33
CA TYR A 163 -13.29 -15.17 16.78
C TYR A 163 -12.14 -14.58 17.59
N ALA A 164 -10.96 -14.45 16.96
CA ALA A 164 -9.89 -13.62 17.51
C ALA A 164 -10.40 -12.17 17.59
N PRO A 165 -10.51 -11.55 18.78
CA PRO A 165 -10.81 -10.13 18.86
C PRO A 165 -9.52 -9.34 18.63
N PHE A 166 -9.64 -8.12 18.11
CA PHE A 166 -8.60 -7.14 17.79
C PHE A 166 -7.95 -7.27 16.41
N ARG A 167 -8.58 -6.61 15.42
CA ARG A 167 -7.79 -5.70 14.57
C ARG A 167 -7.74 -4.36 15.29
N GLU A 168 -6.54 -3.80 15.43
CA GLU A 168 -6.37 -2.44 15.91
C GLU A 168 -6.84 -1.50 14.80
N ASP A 169 -7.88 -0.69 15.06
CA ASP A 169 -8.36 0.28 14.07
C ASP A 169 -7.39 1.47 14.00
N LEU A 170 -6.98 1.82 12.78
CA LEU A 170 -6.21 3.02 12.51
C LEU A 170 -7.15 4.22 12.46
N SER A 171 -6.78 5.28 13.17
CA SER A 171 -7.47 6.56 13.13
C SER A 171 -6.76 7.47 12.14
N VAL A 172 -7.50 7.94 11.14
CA VAL A 172 -7.02 8.87 10.13
C VAL A 172 -7.59 10.26 10.45
N ASN A 173 -6.72 11.22 10.73
CA ASN A 173 -7.12 12.62 10.93
C ASN A 173 -6.63 13.47 9.76
N LEU A 174 -7.53 14.29 9.23
CA LEU A 174 -7.25 15.28 8.20
C LEU A 174 -6.95 16.64 8.84
N PHE A 175 -5.82 17.23 8.46
CA PHE A 175 -5.51 18.63 8.70
C PHE A 175 -5.42 19.34 7.35
N CYS A 176 -6.41 20.21 7.07
CA CYS A 176 -6.35 21.13 5.92
C CYS A 176 -5.63 22.40 6.35
N PHE A 177 -4.60 22.80 5.59
CA PHE A 177 -4.02 24.13 5.71
C PHE A 177 -4.74 25.08 4.74
N PRO A 178 -5.14 26.29 5.18
CA PRO A 178 -5.77 27.29 4.32
C PRO A 178 -4.81 27.88 3.28
#